data_AF-A8AGT1-F1
#
_entry.id   AF-A8AGT1-F1
#
_cell.length_a   1.000
_cell.length_b   1.000
_cell.length_c   1.000
_cell.angle_alpha   90.00
_cell.angle_beta   90.00
_cell.angle_gamma   90.00
#
_symmetry.space_group_name_H-M   'P 1'
#
loop_
_entity.id
_entity.type
_entity.pdbx_description
1 polymer ?
#
loop_
_entity_poly.entity_id
_entity_poly.type
_entity_poly.pdbx_seq_one_letter_code
_entity_poly.pdbx_strand_id
1 'polypeptide(L)'
;MQRRTLLKAFALSASVVAMGLSFSVQAADTIKVGIMHSLSGTMAISETPLKDMALMTIDEINAKGGVLGKKLEPVVVDPASNWPLFAEKARQLLSQDKVAVVFGCWTSVSRKSVLPVFEELNGLLFYPVQYEGEELSPNVFYTGAAPNQQAIPAVEYLMSEDGGSAKRFFLLGTDYVYPRTTNKILRAWLHAKGVEDKDIEEVYTPFGHSDYQTIVANIKKFSAGGKTAVVSTINGDSNVPFYKELANQGIKATDVPVVAFSVGEEELRGIDTRPLVGNLAAWNYFESVDNPTNQKFVADYRAYAKAHKLPNADTVVTNDPMEATYVGLHMWAQAVEKAGTTDVDKVREAMAGQSFAAPSGFTLTMDATNHHLHKPVMIGEIEDNGQFNVVWQTDEPVRAQPWSPFIAGNDKKSDQPVKTASN
;
A
#
# COMPACT_ATOMS: atom_id res chain seq x y z
N MET A 1 -30.93 -89.38 28.49
CA MET A 1 -29.69 -88.58 28.68
C MET A 1 -28.99 -88.48 27.34
N GLN A 2 -29.24 -87.36 26.63
CA GLN A 2 -28.24 -86.32 26.33
C GLN A 2 -27.22 -86.78 25.27
N ARG A 3 -27.57 -86.64 23.98
CA ARG A 3 -27.26 -85.48 23.11
C ARG A 3 -25.75 -85.28 22.85
N ARG A 4 -25.32 -85.89 21.73
CA ARG A 4 -24.62 -85.23 20.60
C ARG A 4 -23.14 -84.88 20.79
N THR A 5 -22.32 -85.88 20.45
CA THR A 5 -21.27 -85.81 19.44
C THR A 5 -21.71 -84.94 18.25
N LEU A 6 -21.35 -83.64 18.23
CA LEU A 6 -21.47 -82.73 17.09
C LEU A 6 -20.73 -81.41 17.42
N LEU A 7 -19.40 -81.47 17.55
CA LEU A 7 -18.52 -80.30 17.63
C LEU A 7 -17.24 -80.58 16.81
N LYS A 8 -17.43 -80.85 15.52
CA LYS A 8 -16.41 -80.88 14.46
C LYS A 8 -17.02 -80.28 13.19
N ALA A 9 -17.31 -78.98 13.23
CA ALA A 9 -17.56 -78.12 12.07
C ALA A 9 -17.84 -76.70 12.61
N PHE A 10 -17.39 -75.67 11.90
CA PHE A 10 -17.50 -74.23 12.20
C PHE A 10 -16.45 -73.61 13.12
N ALA A 11 -15.28 -73.34 12.54
CA ALA A 11 -14.60 -72.05 12.72
C ALA A 11 -13.63 -71.83 11.54
N LEU A 12 -14.16 -71.83 10.32
CA LEU A 12 -13.53 -71.18 9.18
C LEU A 12 -14.28 -69.86 8.96
N SER A 13 -13.54 -68.78 8.69
CA SER A 13 -14.02 -67.49 8.19
C SER A 13 -14.47 -66.45 9.23
N ALA A 14 -13.51 -65.66 9.72
CA ALA A 14 -13.64 -64.19 9.83
C ALA A 14 -12.30 -63.53 10.22
N SER A 15 -11.21 -63.89 9.55
CA SER A 15 -10.03 -63.03 9.50
C SER A 15 -10.27 -61.98 8.42
N VAL A 16 -11.19 -61.04 8.68
CA VAL A 16 -11.22 -59.80 7.89
C VAL A 16 -9.94 -59.09 8.26
N VAL A 17 -8.95 -59.21 7.37
CA VAL A 17 -7.82 -58.30 7.28
C VAL A 17 -8.44 -56.91 7.29
N ALA A 18 -8.36 -56.24 8.44
CA ALA A 18 -8.45 -54.80 8.51
C ALA A 18 -7.25 -54.30 7.70
N MET A 19 -7.42 -54.20 6.38
CA MET A 19 -6.67 -53.25 5.58
C MET A 19 -6.97 -51.91 6.23
N GLY A 20 -6.10 -51.50 7.14
CA GLY A 20 -6.02 -50.13 7.57
C GLY A 20 -5.89 -49.34 6.28
N LEU A 21 -6.99 -48.70 5.89
CA LEU A 21 -6.96 -47.52 5.06
C LEU A 21 -6.13 -46.54 5.86
N SER A 22 -4.82 -46.65 5.70
CA SER A 22 -3.89 -45.57 5.94
C SER A 22 -4.30 -44.52 4.92
N PHE A 23 -5.29 -43.71 5.28
CA PHE A 23 -5.38 -42.39 4.73
C PHE A 23 -4.07 -41.74 5.15
N SER A 24 -3.06 -41.86 4.28
CA SER A 24 -2.00 -40.88 4.22
C SER A 24 -2.74 -39.56 4.15
N VAL A 25 -2.82 -38.86 5.28
CA VAL A 25 -3.14 -37.44 5.31
C VAL A 25 -2.00 -36.81 4.53
N GLN A 26 -2.14 -36.81 3.21
CA GLN A 26 -1.30 -36.06 2.31
C GLN A 26 -1.46 -34.63 2.82
N ALA A 27 -0.38 -34.06 3.34
CA ALA A 27 -0.37 -32.67 3.79
C ALA A 27 -1.07 -31.86 2.70
N ALA A 28 -2.15 -31.17 3.05
CA ALA A 28 -2.92 -30.43 2.07
C ALA A 28 -1.95 -29.46 1.37
N ASP A 29 -1.83 -29.56 0.05
CA ASP A 29 -1.01 -28.61 -0.71
C ASP A 29 -1.51 -27.19 -0.42
N THR A 30 -0.66 -26.34 0.14
CA THR A 30 -0.92 -24.92 0.36
C THR A 30 -0.36 -24.09 -0.81
N ILE A 31 -0.83 -22.85 -0.94
CA ILE A 31 -0.24 -21.83 -1.80
C ILE A 31 0.45 -20.81 -0.90
N LYS A 32 1.77 -20.73 -0.95
CA LYS A 32 2.52 -19.79 -0.11
C LYS A 32 2.45 -18.37 -0.67
N VAL A 33 2.20 -17.41 0.21
CA VAL A 33 2.11 -15.97 -0.09
C VAL A 33 3.15 -15.23 0.74
N GLY A 34 4.11 -14.56 0.10
CA GLY A 34 5.12 -13.77 0.79
C GLY A 34 4.55 -12.45 1.28
N ILE A 35 4.87 -12.07 2.52
CA ILE A 35 4.53 -10.77 3.12
C ILE A 35 5.86 -10.12 3.55
N MET A 36 6.27 -9.08 2.83
CA MET A 36 7.59 -8.45 2.97
C MET A 36 7.43 -6.95 3.29
N HIS A 37 7.21 -6.68 4.57
CA HIS A 37 6.99 -5.34 5.13
C HIS A 37 7.91 -5.13 6.33
N SER A 38 8.47 -3.93 6.49
CA SER A 38 9.29 -3.57 7.65
C SER A 38 8.46 -3.66 8.94
N LEU A 39 8.82 -4.57 9.83
CA LEU A 39 8.22 -4.71 11.16
C LEU A 39 9.10 -4.02 12.24
N SER A 40 10.27 -3.57 11.82
CA SER A 40 11.22 -2.78 12.60
C SER A 40 11.89 -1.69 11.75
N GLY A 41 12.55 -0.72 12.41
CA GLY A 41 13.16 0.43 11.74
C GLY A 41 12.20 1.60 11.50
N THR A 42 12.67 2.61 10.75
CA THR A 42 11.99 3.91 10.57
C THR A 42 10.61 3.81 9.90
N MET A 43 10.36 2.75 9.13
CA MET A 43 9.08 2.51 8.44
C MET A 43 8.12 1.58 9.19
N ALA A 44 8.49 1.06 10.36
CA ALA A 44 7.69 0.05 11.05
C ALA A 44 6.26 0.48 11.38
N ILE A 45 6.06 1.76 11.73
CA ILE A 45 4.74 2.33 12.02
C ILE A 45 3.82 2.25 10.79
N SER A 46 4.36 2.53 9.61
CA SER A 46 3.60 2.55 8.35
C SER A 46 3.41 1.16 7.75
N GLU A 47 4.41 0.27 7.89
CA GLU A 47 4.43 -1.02 7.20
C GLU A 47 3.81 -2.19 8.00
N THR A 48 3.84 -2.16 9.34
CA THR A 48 3.26 -3.23 10.18
C THR A 48 1.76 -3.46 9.92
N PRO A 49 0.92 -2.42 9.80
CA PRO A 49 -0.51 -2.60 9.51
C PRO A 49 -0.79 -3.32 8.19
N LEU A 50 0.09 -3.20 7.19
CA LEU A 50 -0.08 -3.86 5.89
C LEU A 50 0.12 -5.36 6.02
N LYS A 51 1.08 -5.79 6.85
CA LYS A 51 1.22 -7.20 7.23
C LYS A 51 -0.04 -7.69 7.95
N ASP A 52 -0.61 -6.93 8.89
CA ASP A 52 -1.83 -7.37 9.61
C ASP A 52 -3.04 -7.46 8.67
N MET A 53 -3.19 -6.48 7.78
CA MET A 53 -4.23 -6.47 6.75
C MET A 53 -4.08 -7.67 5.79
N ALA A 54 -2.85 -7.98 5.37
CA ALA A 54 -2.60 -9.13 4.51
C ALA A 54 -2.96 -10.45 5.19
N LEU A 55 -2.61 -10.61 6.48
CA LEU A 55 -2.96 -11.81 7.25
C LEU A 55 -4.48 -11.95 7.43
N MET A 56 -5.18 -10.87 7.78
CA MET A 56 -6.65 -10.88 7.84
C MET A 56 -7.28 -11.28 6.51
N THR A 57 -6.83 -10.68 5.41
CA THR A 57 -7.37 -10.96 4.07
C THR A 57 -7.14 -12.42 3.67
N ILE A 58 -5.96 -12.98 4.00
CA ILE A 58 -5.64 -14.40 3.79
C ILE A 58 -6.58 -15.29 4.61
N ASP A 59 -6.83 -14.97 5.87
CA ASP A 59 -7.76 -15.73 6.72
C ASP A 59 -9.18 -15.72 6.15
N GLU A 60 -9.65 -14.57 5.63
CA GLU A 60 -10.94 -14.45 4.96
C GLU A 60 -11.05 -15.29 3.69
N ILE A 61 -10.03 -15.25 2.82
CA ILE A 61 -9.97 -16.07 1.60
C ILE A 61 -9.95 -17.55 1.97
N ASN A 62 -9.14 -17.92 2.97
CA ASN A 62 -9.08 -19.29 3.49
C ASN A 62 -10.43 -19.74 4.04
N ALA A 63 -11.14 -18.92 4.82
CA ALA A 63 -12.46 -19.26 5.35
C ALA A 63 -13.48 -19.58 4.25
N LYS A 64 -13.31 -19.03 3.05
CA LYS A 64 -14.16 -19.27 1.86
C LYS A 64 -13.71 -20.45 0.99
N GLY A 65 -12.71 -21.22 1.43
CA GLY A 65 -12.21 -22.41 0.71
C GLY A 65 -10.81 -22.24 0.12
N GLY A 66 -10.18 -21.07 0.28
CA GLY A 66 -8.88 -20.78 -0.28
C GLY A 66 -8.95 -20.44 -1.77
N VAL A 67 -7.88 -20.73 -2.50
CA VAL A 67 -7.73 -20.46 -3.94
C VAL A 67 -7.40 -21.76 -4.66
N LEU A 68 -8.15 -22.11 -5.71
CA LEU A 68 -8.07 -23.40 -6.40
C LEU A 68 -8.24 -24.60 -5.44
N GLY A 69 -9.05 -24.41 -4.39
CA GLY A 69 -9.27 -25.39 -3.32
C GLY A 69 -8.09 -25.58 -2.36
N LYS A 70 -7.04 -24.75 -2.46
CA LYS A 70 -5.84 -24.78 -1.60
C LYS A 70 -5.85 -23.60 -0.63
N LYS A 71 -5.44 -23.85 0.62
CA LYS A 71 -5.28 -22.77 1.61
C LYS A 71 -4.06 -21.93 1.26
N LEU A 72 -4.19 -20.62 1.43
CA LEU A 72 -3.09 -19.67 1.39
C LEU A 72 -2.29 -19.76 2.70
N GLU A 73 -0.97 -19.86 2.58
CA GLU A 73 -0.03 -19.94 3.70
C GLU A 73 0.87 -18.70 3.69
N PRO A 74 0.71 -17.76 4.64
CA PRO A 74 1.53 -16.56 4.67
C PRO A 74 2.97 -16.89 5.12
N VAL A 75 3.96 -16.33 4.40
CA VAL A 75 5.38 -16.34 4.78
C VAL A 75 5.80 -14.91 5.05
N VAL A 76 5.87 -14.54 6.33
CA VAL A 76 6.19 -13.18 6.78
C VAL A 76 7.69 -13.03 6.99
N VAL A 77 8.29 -11.98 6.45
CA VAL A 77 9.71 -11.62 6.65
C VAL A 77 9.82 -10.14 7.00
N ASP A 78 10.72 -9.81 7.95
CA ASP A 78 11.03 -8.43 8.35
C ASP A 78 12.34 -7.97 7.70
N PRO A 79 12.29 -7.05 6.72
CA PRO A 79 13.46 -6.40 6.14
C PRO A 79 13.94 -5.17 6.91
N ALA A 80 13.31 -4.81 8.03
CA ALA A 80 13.81 -3.85 9.03
C ALA A 80 14.18 -2.45 8.49
N SER A 81 13.43 -1.94 7.49
CA SER A 81 13.77 -0.68 6.79
C SER A 81 15.18 -0.67 6.18
N ASN A 82 15.72 -1.85 5.84
CA ASN A 82 17.06 -2.03 5.29
C ASN A 82 16.97 -2.52 3.84
N TRP A 83 17.33 -1.67 2.88
CA TRP A 83 17.08 -1.91 1.46
C TRP A 83 17.86 -3.10 0.87
N PRO A 84 19.15 -3.32 1.23
CA PRO A 84 19.82 -4.57 0.92
C PRO A 84 19.13 -5.81 1.51
N LEU A 85 18.63 -5.73 2.74
CA LEU A 85 17.92 -6.83 3.38
C LEU A 85 16.58 -7.13 2.68
N PHE A 86 15.88 -6.11 2.16
CA PHE A 86 14.72 -6.31 1.29
C PHE A 86 15.06 -7.20 0.08
N ALA A 87 16.18 -6.96 -0.61
CA ALA A 87 16.61 -7.78 -1.75
C ALA A 87 16.97 -9.22 -1.32
N GLU A 88 17.63 -9.39 -0.18
CA GLU A 88 17.91 -10.70 0.41
C GLU A 88 16.61 -11.47 0.71
N LYS A 89 15.65 -10.82 1.38
CA LYS A 89 14.36 -11.43 1.74
C LYS A 89 13.49 -11.71 0.52
N ALA A 90 13.49 -10.85 -0.50
CA ALA A 90 12.83 -11.14 -1.76
C ALA A 90 13.39 -12.42 -2.41
N ARG A 91 14.72 -12.58 -2.43
CA ARG A 91 15.35 -13.78 -2.97
C ARG A 91 15.04 -15.02 -2.12
N GLN A 92 15.02 -14.89 -0.81
CA GLN A 92 14.62 -15.97 0.10
C GLN A 92 13.19 -16.44 -0.22
N LEU A 93 12.23 -15.50 -0.26
CA LEU A 93 10.82 -15.80 -0.54
C LEU A 93 10.64 -16.53 -1.88
N LEU A 94 11.29 -16.06 -2.94
CA LEU A 94 11.12 -16.61 -4.28
C LEU A 94 11.87 -17.93 -4.48
N SER A 95 13.12 -18.04 -4.03
CA SER A 95 13.99 -19.20 -4.34
C SER A 95 13.94 -20.32 -3.30
N GLN A 96 13.78 -19.98 -2.02
CA GLN A 96 13.81 -20.95 -0.91
C GLN A 96 12.39 -21.30 -0.46
N ASP A 97 11.59 -20.28 -0.12
CA ASP A 97 10.24 -20.49 0.37
C ASP A 97 9.26 -20.87 -0.75
N LYS A 98 9.59 -20.50 -1.99
CA LYS A 98 8.84 -20.76 -3.23
C LYS A 98 7.42 -20.21 -3.16
N VAL A 99 7.30 -18.96 -2.71
CA VAL A 99 6.01 -18.27 -2.68
C VAL A 99 5.48 -18.04 -4.11
N ALA A 100 4.16 -18.07 -4.26
CA ALA A 100 3.48 -17.82 -5.53
C ALA A 100 3.45 -16.32 -5.89
N VAL A 101 3.46 -15.45 -4.88
CA VAL A 101 3.38 -13.99 -4.99
C VAL A 101 3.94 -13.37 -3.72
N VAL A 102 4.38 -12.12 -3.81
CA VAL A 102 4.78 -11.30 -2.65
C VAL A 102 3.92 -10.04 -2.59
N PHE A 103 3.39 -9.73 -1.42
CA PHE A 103 2.83 -8.42 -1.06
C PHE A 103 3.87 -7.74 -0.17
N GLY A 104 4.32 -6.55 -0.56
CA GLY A 104 5.43 -5.96 0.17
C GLY A 104 5.93 -4.62 -0.35
N CYS A 105 6.99 -4.16 0.31
CA CYS A 105 7.60 -2.85 0.16
C CYS A 105 6.71 -1.69 0.63
N TRP A 106 7.36 -0.54 0.84
CA TRP A 106 6.71 0.75 1.06
C TRP A 106 7.49 1.85 0.37
N THR A 107 8.78 1.96 0.67
CA THR A 107 9.59 3.00 0.05
C THR A 107 9.94 2.60 -1.38
N SER A 108 9.94 3.56 -2.30
CA SER A 108 10.40 3.29 -3.67
C SER A 108 11.84 2.78 -3.74
N VAL A 109 12.68 3.09 -2.73
CA VAL A 109 14.02 2.49 -2.64
C VAL A 109 13.97 1.01 -2.28
N SER A 110 13.04 0.55 -1.43
CA SER A 110 12.86 -0.89 -1.17
C SER A 110 12.35 -1.59 -2.43
N ARG A 111 11.35 -1.01 -3.13
CA ARG A 111 10.85 -1.54 -4.40
C ARG A 111 11.96 -1.67 -5.45
N LYS A 112 12.74 -0.61 -5.69
CA LYS A 112 13.86 -0.63 -6.63
C LYS A 112 14.96 -1.61 -6.23
N SER A 113 15.15 -1.87 -4.94
CA SER A 113 16.14 -2.85 -4.45
C SER A 113 15.71 -4.29 -4.74
N VAL A 114 14.41 -4.59 -4.68
CA VAL A 114 13.91 -5.95 -4.93
C VAL A 114 13.63 -6.22 -6.40
N LEU A 115 13.34 -5.17 -7.19
CA LEU A 115 12.93 -5.29 -8.59
C LEU A 115 13.83 -6.20 -9.44
N PRO A 116 15.18 -6.09 -9.41
CA PRO A 116 16.04 -7.01 -10.17
C PRO A 116 15.86 -8.48 -9.79
N VAL A 117 15.61 -8.78 -8.51
CA VAL A 117 15.38 -10.15 -8.03
C VAL A 117 14.07 -10.71 -8.59
N PHE A 118 13.00 -9.91 -8.58
CA PHE A 118 11.71 -10.31 -9.14
C PHE A 118 11.78 -10.52 -10.66
N GLU A 119 12.50 -9.68 -11.39
CA GLU A 119 12.65 -9.82 -12.85
C GLU A 119 13.55 -11.00 -13.26
N GLU A 120 14.61 -11.27 -12.47
CA GLU A 120 15.52 -12.41 -12.64
C GLU A 120 14.81 -13.74 -12.40
N LEU A 121 14.07 -13.85 -11.29
CA LEU A 121 13.43 -15.09 -10.84
C LEU A 121 12.00 -15.26 -11.38
N ASN A 122 11.54 -14.33 -12.21
CA ASN A 122 10.14 -14.20 -12.66
C ASN A 122 9.13 -14.27 -11.50
N GLY A 123 9.44 -13.62 -10.38
CA GLY A 123 8.52 -13.49 -9.25
C GLY A 123 7.42 -12.47 -9.53
N LEU A 124 6.38 -12.43 -8.70
CA LEU A 124 5.32 -11.42 -8.77
C LEU A 124 5.23 -10.60 -7.48
N LEU A 125 5.29 -9.28 -7.60
CA LEU A 125 5.15 -8.33 -6.50
C LEU A 125 3.85 -7.52 -6.65
N PHE A 126 3.09 -7.40 -5.57
CA PHE A 126 2.05 -6.40 -5.42
C PHE A 126 2.56 -5.29 -4.50
N TYR A 127 2.56 -4.07 -5.01
CA TYR A 127 3.09 -2.89 -4.35
C TYR A 127 1.93 -1.94 -3.95
N PRO A 128 1.60 -1.82 -2.65
CA PRO A 128 0.32 -1.28 -2.20
C PRO A 128 0.37 0.18 -1.75
N VAL A 129 1.23 1.00 -2.34
CA VAL A 129 1.49 2.36 -1.84
C VAL A 129 1.78 3.31 -2.99
N GLN A 130 1.46 4.58 -2.81
CA GLN A 130 1.77 5.66 -3.73
C GLN A 130 3.26 5.72 -4.05
N TYR A 131 3.57 6.17 -5.27
CA TYR A 131 4.96 6.34 -5.70
C TYR A 131 5.12 7.40 -6.77
N GLU A 132 6.35 7.55 -7.24
CA GLU A 132 6.77 8.64 -8.12
C GLU A 132 6.40 8.46 -9.59
N GLY A 133 5.83 7.32 -9.99
CA GLY A 133 5.74 6.98 -11.41
C GLY A 133 7.11 6.53 -11.95
N GLU A 134 7.36 6.81 -13.22
CA GLU A 134 8.64 6.62 -13.90
C GLU A 134 9.15 5.16 -13.88
N GLU A 135 8.25 4.20 -13.77
CA GLU A 135 8.55 2.77 -13.72
C GLU A 135 7.37 1.94 -14.22
N LEU A 136 7.68 0.92 -15.02
CA LEU A 136 6.74 -0.12 -15.41
C LEU A 136 7.50 -1.44 -15.49
N SER A 137 7.08 -2.44 -14.72
CA SER A 137 7.71 -3.76 -14.72
C SER A 137 6.68 -4.86 -14.89
N PRO A 138 6.96 -5.89 -15.71
CA PRO A 138 6.04 -7.03 -15.85
C PRO A 138 5.89 -7.78 -14.52
N ASN A 139 6.85 -7.67 -13.61
CA ASN A 139 6.86 -8.42 -12.36
C ASN A 139 6.26 -7.65 -11.17
N VAL A 140 5.68 -6.46 -11.42
CA VAL A 140 5.05 -5.63 -10.38
C VAL A 140 3.64 -5.22 -10.80
N PHE A 141 2.68 -5.39 -9.90
CA PHE A 141 1.37 -4.74 -9.95
C PHE A 141 1.33 -3.60 -8.93
N TYR A 142 0.98 -2.41 -9.41
CA TYR A 142 0.97 -1.18 -8.63
C TYR A 142 -0.45 -0.90 -8.18
N THR A 143 -0.72 -1.13 -6.90
CA THR A 143 -2.04 -0.99 -6.29
C THR A 143 -2.21 0.31 -5.49
N GLY A 144 -1.14 1.09 -5.34
CA GLY A 144 -1.18 2.49 -4.90
C GLY A 144 -1.17 3.50 -6.06
N ALA A 145 -1.14 4.79 -5.74
CA ALA A 145 -1.25 5.89 -6.70
C ALA A 145 0.03 6.20 -7.48
N ALA A 146 -0.12 6.51 -8.77
CA ALA A 146 0.83 7.33 -9.53
C ALA A 146 0.61 8.84 -9.25
N PRO A 147 1.55 9.74 -9.62
CA PRO A 147 1.44 11.16 -9.32
C PRO A 147 0.16 11.86 -9.83
N ASN A 148 -0.38 11.44 -10.98
CA ASN A 148 -1.64 11.97 -11.51
C ASN A 148 -2.89 11.51 -10.74
N GLN A 149 -2.73 10.53 -9.85
CA GLN A 149 -3.78 9.99 -8.98
C GLN A 149 -3.60 10.44 -7.51
N GLN A 150 -2.71 11.38 -7.22
CA GLN A 150 -2.51 11.89 -5.85
C GLN A 150 -1.89 13.29 -5.86
N ALA A 151 -0.58 13.37 -6.14
CA ALA A 151 0.21 14.58 -5.95
C ALA A 151 -0.28 15.75 -6.81
N ILE A 152 -0.54 15.54 -8.10
CA ILE A 152 -0.97 16.60 -9.01
C ILE A 152 -2.37 17.14 -8.62
N PRO A 153 -3.41 16.30 -8.47
CA PRO A 153 -4.73 16.80 -8.05
C PRO A 153 -4.72 17.48 -6.68
N ALA A 154 -3.87 17.03 -5.74
CA ALA A 154 -3.76 17.64 -4.42
C ALA A 154 -3.18 19.06 -4.47
N VAL A 155 -2.13 19.28 -5.27
CA VAL A 155 -1.57 20.63 -5.47
C VAL A 155 -2.53 21.49 -6.28
N GLU A 156 -3.26 20.91 -7.24
CA GLU A 156 -4.32 21.61 -7.97
C GLU A 156 -5.47 22.05 -7.05
N TYR A 157 -5.88 21.20 -6.10
CA TYR A 157 -6.85 21.57 -5.07
C TYR A 157 -6.36 22.76 -4.25
N LEU A 158 -5.12 22.75 -3.74
CA LEU A 158 -4.53 23.87 -3.01
C LEU A 158 -4.53 25.19 -3.81
N MET A 159 -4.41 25.13 -5.14
CA MET A 159 -4.47 26.31 -6.02
C MET A 159 -5.90 26.84 -6.24
N SER A 160 -6.91 26.02 -6.02
CA SER A 160 -8.32 26.37 -6.20
C SER A 160 -8.82 27.35 -5.13
N GLU A 161 -10.01 27.93 -5.34
CA GLU A 161 -10.66 28.75 -4.32
C GLU A 161 -10.95 27.93 -3.05
N ASP A 162 -11.46 26.71 -3.22
CA ASP A 162 -11.83 25.81 -2.12
C ASP A 162 -10.61 25.34 -1.30
N GLY A 163 -9.46 25.14 -1.95
CA GLY A 163 -8.21 24.71 -1.28
C GLY A 163 -7.32 25.85 -0.79
N GLY A 164 -7.79 27.10 -0.82
CA GLY A 164 -7.11 28.24 -0.19
C GLY A 164 -6.28 29.14 -1.14
N SER A 165 -6.36 28.92 -2.45
CA SER A 165 -5.77 29.76 -3.51
C SER A 165 -4.25 29.96 -3.36
N ALA A 166 -3.53 28.89 -3.01
CA ALA A 166 -2.09 28.90 -2.90
C ALA A 166 -1.42 29.32 -4.21
N LYS A 167 -0.41 30.19 -4.12
CA LYS A 167 0.40 30.67 -5.25
C LYS A 167 1.89 30.41 -5.06
N ARG A 168 2.27 29.99 -3.86
CA ARG A 168 3.65 29.72 -3.45
C ARG A 168 3.71 28.35 -2.78
N PHE A 169 4.74 27.57 -3.08
CA PHE A 169 4.82 26.18 -2.65
C PHE A 169 6.15 25.91 -1.97
N PHE A 170 6.08 25.32 -0.78
CA PHE A 170 7.24 24.80 -0.08
C PHE A 170 7.23 23.28 -0.20
N LEU A 171 8.10 22.73 -1.04
CA LEU A 171 8.22 21.29 -1.28
C LEU A 171 9.19 20.71 -0.24
N LEU A 172 8.68 19.95 0.73
CA LEU A 172 9.48 19.38 1.80
C LEU A 172 9.41 17.85 1.75
N GLY A 173 10.56 17.17 1.67
CA GLY A 173 10.60 15.72 1.52
C GLY A 173 11.72 15.02 2.27
N THR A 174 11.62 13.69 2.35
CA THR A 174 12.73 12.84 2.77
C THR A 174 13.70 12.60 1.60
N ASP A 175 15.01 12.60 1.82
CA ASP A 175 16.01 12.56 0.75
C ASP A 175 16.21 11.17 0.15
N TYR A 176 15.26 10.74 -0.68
CA TYR A 176 15.35 9.52 -1.50
C TYR A 176 14.51 9.64 -2.78
N VAL A 177 14.46 8.56 -3.57
CA VAL A 177 13.93 8.59 -4.94
C VAL A 177 12.47 9.05 -5.06
N TYR A 178 11.59 8.70 -4.12
CA TYR A 178 10.19 9.10 -4.20
C TYR A 178 10.02 10.62 -4.06
N PRO A 179 10.42 11.28 -2.95
CA PRO A 179 10.24 12.72 -2.80
C PRO A 179 10.98 13.50 -3.89
N ARG A 180 12.21 13.10 -4.24
CA ARG A 180 13.00 13.75 -5.30
C ARG A 180 12.30 13.74 -6.65
N THR A 181 11.73 12.59 -7.03
CA THR A 181 11.09 12.44 -8.35
C THR A 181 9.69 13.05 -8.36
N THR A 182 8.90 12.86 -7.30
CA THR A 182 7.59 13.50 -7.15
C THR A 182 7.71 15.02 -7.15
N ASN A 183 8.65 15.60 -6.39
CA ASN A 183 8.85 17.05 -6.36
C ASN A 183 9.39 17.58 -7.70
N LYS A 184 10.22 16.82 -8.42
CA LYS A 184 10.64 17.16 -9.79
C LYS A 184 9.43 17.25 -10.73
N ILE A 185 8.51 16.28 -10.66
CA ILE A 185 7.27 16.28 -11.45
C ILE A 185 6.39 17.47 -11.06
N LEU A 186 6.21 17.70 -9.77
CA LEU A 186 5.41 18.82 -9.27
C LEU A 186 6.00 20.18 -9.65
N ARG A 187 7.31 20.37 -9.55
CA ARG A 187 7.97 21.61 -9.99
C ARG A 187 7.74 21.87 -11.48
N ALA A 188 7.92 20.85 -12.32
CA ALA A 188 7.64 20.97 -13.75
C ALA A 188 6.16 21.27 -14.04
N TRP A 189 5.24 20.65 -13.30
CA TRP A 189 3.81 20.93 -13.39
C TRP A 189 3.46 22.35 -12.93
N LEU A 190 4.02 22.81 -11.81
CA LEU A 190 3.84 24.17 -11.27
C LEU A 190 4.34 25.23 -12.26
N HIS A 191 5.50 25.00 -12.88
CA HIS A 191 6.00 25.85 -13.97
C HIS A 191 5.04 25.89 -15.15
N ALA A 192 4.47 24.73 -15.55
CA ALA A 192 3.45 24.67 -16.61
C ALA A 192 2.15 25.42 -16.25
N LYS A 193 1.85 25.57 -14.95
CA LYS A 193 0.76 26.40 -14.42
C LYS A 193 1.15 27.88 -14.21
N GLY A 194 2.38 28.26 -14.56
CA GLY A 194 2.86 29.65 -14.49
C GLY A 194 3.41 30.10 -13.14
N VAL A 195 3.68 29.16 -12.22
CA VAL A 195 4.36 29.48 -10.95
C VAL A 195 5.85 29.67 -11.21
N GLU A 196 6.42 30.77 -10.73
CA GLU A 196 7.84 31.11 -10.93
C GLU A 196 8.73 30.46 -9.86
N ASP A 197 10.03 30.27 -10.14
CA ASP A 197 10.97 29.67 -9.18
C ASP A 197 11.07 30.43 -7.85
N LYS A 198 10.87 31.76 -7.85
CA LYS A 198 10.84 32.56 -6.60
C LYS A 198 9.65 32.23 -5.68
N ASP A 199 8.65 31.53 -6.22
CA ASP A 199 7.45 31.09 -5.55
C ASP A 199 7.48 29.58 -5.25
N ILE A 200 8.63 28.90 -5.46
CA ILE A 200 8.82 27.48 -5.15
C ILE A 200 10.12 27.27 -4.34
N GLU A 201 9.99 26.95 -3.06
CA GLU A 201 11.10 26.52 -2.20
C GLU A 201 11.13 24.98 -2.12
N GLU A 202 12.30 24.36 -2.06
CA GLU A 202 12.42 22.90 -2.01
C GLU A 202 13.53 22.45 -1.05
N VAL A 203 13.18 21.62 -0.07
CA VAL A 203 14.07 21.19 1.02
C VAL A 203 13.94 19.68 1.25
N TYR A 204 15.07 19.03 1.53
CA TYR A 204 15.13 17.60 1.83
C TYR A 204 15.81 17.33 3.17
N THR A 205 15.32 16.30 3.85
CA THR A 205 15.84 15.82 5.14
C THR A 205 16.14 14.32 5.06
N PRO A 206 17.15 13.79 5.77
CA PRO A 206 17.39 12.34 5.78
C PRO A 206 16.25 11.58 6.48
N PHE A 207 16.20 10.25 6.31
CA PHE A 207 15.34 9.40 7.14
C PHE A 207 15.70 9.56 8.63
N GLY A 208 14.69 9.46 9.52
CA GLY A 208 14.88 9.62 10.96
C GLY A 208 15.18 11.07 11.40
N HIS A 209 14.97 12.06 10.53
CA HIS A 209 15.20 13.45 10.86
C HIS A 209 14.15 13.96 11.87
N SER A 210 14.60 14.76 12.83
CA SER A 210 13.75 15.25 13.92
C SER A 210 13.91 16.74 14.25
N ASP A 211 14.94 17.41 13.75
CA ASP A 211 15.19 18.83 14.01
C ASP A 211 14.59 19.73 12.93
N TYR A 212 13.30 20.01 13.05
CA TYR A 212 12.56 20.82 12.09
C TYR A 212 12.52 22.32 12.42
N GLN A 213 13.19 22.78 13.48
CA GLN A 213 13.06 24.17 13.98
C GLN A 213 13.39 25.21 12.91
N THR A 214 14.54 25.03 12.25
CA THR A 214 15.00 25.95 11.20
C THR A 214 14.14 25.84 9.94
N ILE A 215 13.70 24.63 9.57
CA ILE A 215 12.86 24.40 8.39
C ILE A 215 11.50 25.08 8.56
N VAL A 216 10.86 24.92 9.72
CA VAL A 216 9.58 25.54 10.03
C VAL A 216 9.70 27.07 10.10
N ALA A 217 10.80 27.59 10.65
CA ALA A 217 11.08 29.03 10.61
C ALA A 217 11.23 29.56 9.16
N ASN A 218 11.85 28.76 8.28
CA ASN A 218 11.97 29.09 6.86
C ASN A 218 10.61 29.03 6.14
N ILE A 219 9.75 28.06 6.45
CA ILE A 219 8.36 28.00 5.94
C ILE A 219 7.63 29.29 6.31
N LYS A 220 7.70 29.71 7.58
CA LYS A 220 7.07 30.94 8.07
C LYS A 220 7.63 32.20 7.39
N LYS A 221 8.93 32.25 7.15
CA LYS A 221 9.58 33.35 6.41
C LYS A 221 9.12 33.39 4.96
N PHE A 222 9.06 32.22 4.31
CA PHE A 222 8.64 32.09 2.91
C PHE A 222 7.17 32.46 2.72
N SER A 223 6.31 32.13 3.69
CA SER A 223 4.88 32.44 3.65
C SER A 223 4.55 33.92 3.78
N ALA A 224 5.48 34.74 4.29
CA ALA A 224 5.34 36.19 4.27
C ALA A 224 5.29 36.78 2.84
N GLY A 225 5.70 36.01 1.81
CA GLY A 225 5.65 36.42 0.41
C GLY A 225 4.27 36.29 -0.25
N GLY A 226 3.28 35.66 0.40
CA GLY A 226 1.92 35.51 -0.14
C GLY A 226 1.26 34.17 0.23
N LYS A 227 0.13 33.86 -0.41
CA LYS A 227 -0.62 32.61 -0.19
C LYS A 227 0.26 31.40 -0.47
N THR A 228 0.63 30.69 0.59
CA THR A 228 1.65 29.65 0.58
C THR A 228 1.08 28.35 1.11
N ALA A 229 1.40 27.23 0.47
CA ALA A 229 1.13 25.90 0.98
C ALA A 229 2.43 25.09 1.09
N VAL A 230 2.48 24.15 2.03
CA VAL A 230 3.54 23.15 2.12
C VAL A 230 3.06 21.87 1.48
N VAL A 231 3.88 21.30 0.59
CA VAL A 231 3.66 19.96 0.04
C VAL A 231 4.65 19.03 0.73
N SER A 232 4.12 18.16 1.59
CA SER A 232 4.92 17.23 2.40
C SER A 232 5.00 15.84 1.75
N THR A 233 6.23 15.45 1.45
CA THR A 233 6.66 14.11 1.01
C THR A 233 7.61 13.48 2.03
N ILE A 234 7.50 13.89 3.31
CA ILE A 234 8.22 13.31 4.43
C ILE A 234 7.68 11.90 4.70
N ASN A 235 8.56 10.93 4.95
CA ASN A 235 8.19 9.54 5.20
C ASN A 235 8.55 9.06 6.61
N GLY A 236 7.81 8.04 7.06
CA GLY A 236 8.08 7.31 8.29
C GLY A 236 7.97 8.18 9.55
N ASP A 237 8.80 7.84 10.54
CA ASP A 237 8.85 8.49 11.86
C ASP A 237 9.10 10.00 11.84
N SER A 238 9.63 10.54 10.75
CA SER A 238 10.03 11.95 10.61
C SER A 238 8.84 12.89 10.45
N ASN A 239 7.65 12.37 10.12
CA ASN A 239 6.41 13.14 10.09
C ASN A 239 6.03 13.71 11.47
N VAL A 240 6.19 12.91 12.52
CA VAL A 240 5.81 13.28 13.89
C VAL A 240 6.52 14.55 14.39
N PRO A 241 7.86 14.64 14.38
CA PRO A 241 8.56 15.85 14.82
C PRO A 241 8.28 17.07 13.92
N PHE A 242 8.05 16.89 12.62
CA PHE A 242 7.67 18.00 11.74
C PHE A 242 6.35 18.66 12.15
N TYR A 243 5.29 17.86 12.34
CA TYR A 243 3.99 18.37 12.77
C TYR A 243 4.01 18.97 14.18
N LYS A 244 4.76 18.36 15.10
CA LYS A 244 4.99 18.94 16.43
C LYS A 244 5.64 20.32 16.33
N GLU A 245 6.59 20.49 15.42
CA GLU A 245 7.29 21.77 15.29
C GLU A 245 6.44 22.84 14.59
N LEU A 246 5.61 22.48 13.60
CA LEU A 246 4.59 23.38 13.05
C LEU A 246 3.69 23.95 14.17
N ALA A 247 3.22 23.07 15.05
CA ALA A 247 2.42 23.44 16.21
C ALA A 247 3.17 24.35 17.18
N ASN A 248 4.42 24.01 17.52
CA ASN A 248 5.27 24.80 18.41
C ASN A 248 5.48 26.24 17.92
N GLN A 249 5.64 26.44 16.61
CA GLN A 249 5.82 27.76 16.01
C GLN A 249 4.50 28.48 15.68
N GLY A 250 3.36 27.85 15.99
CA GLY A 250 2.02 28.40 15.80
C GLY A 250 1.62 28.54 14.34
N ILE A 251 2.15 27.70 13.43
CA ILE A 251 1.74 27.69 12.03
C ILE A 251 0.42 26.94 11.93
N LYS A 252 -0.66 27.67 11.67
CA LYS A 252 -2.00 27.09 11.50
C LYS A 252 -2.24 26.71 10.04
N ALA A 253 -3.02 25.67 9.81
CA ALA A 253 -3.43 25.26 8.48
C ALA A 253 -4.18 26.36 7.71
N THR A 254 -4.92 27.23 8.41
CA THR A 254 -5.60 28.39 7.81
C THR A 254 -4.65 29.45 7.27
N ASP A 255 -3.41 29.49 7.77
CA ASP A 255 -2.39 30.46 7.39
C ASP A 255 -1.45 29.87 6.33
N VAL A 256 -0.99 28.65 6.56
CA VAL A 256 -0.12 27.87 5.67
C VAL A 256 -0.60 26.41 5.70
N PRO A 257 -1.50 25.99 4.79
CA PRO A 257 -1.95 24.61 4.76
C PRO A 257 -0.79 23.69 4.37
N VAL A 258 -0.68 22.57 5.08
CA VAL A 258 0.20 21.46 4.70
C VAL A 258 -0.65 20.39 4.05
N VAL A 259 -0.31 19.95 2.84
CA VAL A 259 -0.84 18.70 2.27
C VAL A 259 0.23 17.62 2.36
N ALA A 260 -0.08 16.49 3.00
CA ALA A 260 0.82 15.34 3.09
C ALA A 260 0.41 14.22 2.14
N PHE A 261 1.43 13.57 1.56
CA PHE A 261 1.26 12.39 0.70
C PHE A 261 1.75 11.11 1.35
N SER A 262 2.12 11.13 2.63
CA SER A 262 2.74 10.00 3.34
C SER A 262 2.41 10.02 4.84
N VAL A 263 1.24 10.56 5.18
CA VAL A 263 0.66 10.61 6.53
C VAL A 263 -0.78 10.14 6.44
N GLY A 264 -1.12 9.05 7.12
CA GLY A 264 -2.49 8.55 7.25
C GLY A 264 -2.92 8.44 8.71
N GLU A 265 -4.06 7.78 8.91
CA GLU A 265 -4.70 7.59 10.21
C GLU A 265 -3.76 6.91 11.22
N GLU A 266 -2.91 5.99 10.74
CA GLU A 266 -1.96 5.26 11.59
C GLU A 266 -0.86 6.19 12.15
N GLU A 267 -0.28 7.07 11.33
CA GLU A 267 0.69 8.06 11.81
C GLU A 267 0.04 9.08 12.75
N LEU A 268 -1.20 9.49 12.47
CA LEU A 268 -1.94 10.45 13.29
C LEU A 268 -2.33 9.90 14.67
N ARG A 269 -2.54 8.58 14.77
CA ARG A 269 -2.85 7.91 16.04
C ARG A 269 -1.77 8.12 17.12
N GLY A 270 -0.52 8.33 16.70
CA GLY A 270 0.63 8.51 17.59
C GLY A 270 0.88 9.94 18.08
N ILE A 271 0.07 10.93 17.67
CA ILE A 271 0.34 12.34 17.91
C ILE A 271 -0.89 13.10 18.43
N ASP A 272 -0.66 14.24 19.10
CA ASP A 272 -1.73 15.19 19.41
C ASP A 272 -2.14 15.90 18.12
N THR A 273 -3.33 15.59 17.62
CA THR A 273 -3.85 16.07 16.32
C THR A 273 -4.55 17.41 16.42
N ARG A 274 -4.90 17.90 17.63
CA ARG A 274 -5.57 19.20 17.81
C ARG A 274 -4.83 20.38 17.16
N PRO A 275 -3.49 20.47 17.21
CA PRO A 275 -2.75 21.52 16.51
C PRO A 275 -2.68 21.33 15.00
N LEU A 276 -3.06 20.15 14.50
CA LEU A 276 -2.94 19.74 13.10
C LEU A 276 -4.26 19.87 12.33
N VAL A 277 -5.37 20.11 13.04
CA VAL A 277 -6.69 20.30 12.47
C VAL A 277 -6.65 21.30 11.32
N GLY A 278 -7.27 20.95 10.21
CA GLY A 278 -7.28 21.76 8.98
C GLY A 278 -6.12 21.45 8.01
N ASN A 279 -5.05 20.79 8.45
CA ASN A 279 -4.04 20.31 7.51
C ASN A 279 -4.62 19.17 6.68
N LEU A 280 -4.08 18.99 5.49
CA LEU A 280 -4.62 18.10 4.48
C LEU A 280 -3.75 16.85 4.31
N ALA A 281 -4.37 15.77 3.86
CA ALA A 281 -3.68 14.65 3.24
C ALA A 281 -4.36 14.30 1.92
N ALA A 282 -3.61 13.73 0.98
CA ALA A 282 -4.14 13.26 -0.28
C ALA A 282 -3.94 11.75 -0.39
N TRP A 283 -5.04 11.02 -0.58
CA TRP A 283 -5.08 9.55 -0.63
C TRP A 283 -6.15 9.08 -1.61
N ASN A 284 -6.26 7.77 -1.83
CA ASN A 284 -7.34 7.19 -2.64
C ASN A 284 -8.42 6.52 -1.77
N TYR A 285 -8.24 6.54 -0.45
CA TYR A 285 -9.15 6.02 0.56
C TYR A 285 -8.87 6.71 1.90
N PHE A 286 -9.92 6.92 2.68
CA PHE A 286 -9.87 7.29 4.09
C PHE A 286 -10.82 6.38 4.87
N GLU A 287 -10.48 6.05 6.12
CA GLU A 287 -11.34 5.23 6.99
C GLU A 287 -12.73 5.84 7.18
N SER A 288 -12.84 7.16 7.10
CA SER A 288 -14.06 7.93 7.30
C SER A 288 -15.08 7.87 6.16
N VAL A 289 -14.74 7.29 4.99
CA VAL A 289 -15.65 7.24 3.83
C VAL A 289 -16.93 6.48 4.20
N ASP A 290 -18.10 7.12 4.06
CA ASP A 290 -19.36 6.52 4.48
C ASP A 290 -20.00 5.68 3.37
N ASN A 291 -19.76 4.37 3.41
CA ASN A 291 -20.49 3.41 2.60
C ASN A 291 -20.51 2.01 3.28
N PRO A 292 -21.46 1.12 2.93
CA PRO A 292 -21.58 -0.19 3.57
C PRO A 292 -20.35 -1.09 3.40
N THR A 293 -19.65 -1.00 2.27
CA THR A 293 -18.43 -1.78 2.02
C THR A 293 -17.31 -1.37 2.97
N ASN A 294 -17.12 -0.06 3.17
CA ASN A 294 -16.14 0.46 4.12
C ASN A 294 -16.50 0.12 5.57
N GLN A 295 -17.75 0.35 5.97
CA GLN A 295 -18.21 0.04 7.33
C GLN A 295 -17.94 -1.43 7.69
N LYS A 296 -18.15 -2.34 6.73
CA LYS A 296 -17.82 -3.76 6.91
C LYS A 296 -16.30 -3.98 7.02
N PHE A 297 -15.52 -3.44 6.08
CA PHE A 297 -14.05 -3.56 6.06
C PHE A 297 -13.41 -3.10 7.38
N VAL A 298 -13.81 -1.93 7.88
CA VAL A 298 -13.36 -1.37 9.16
C VAL A 298 -13.77 -2.24 10.34
N ALA A 299 -15.03 -2.73 10.35
CA ALA A 299 -15.52 -3.60 11.41
C ALA A 299 -14.79 -4.95 11.44
N ASP A 300 -14.53 -5.55 10.29
CA ASP A 300 -13.78 -6.81 10.17
C ASP A 300 -12.34 -6.63 10.67
N TYR A 301 -11.66 -5.56 10.27
CA TYR A 301 -10.29 -5.29 10.75
C TYR A 301 -10.22 -5.06 12.25
N ARG A 302 -11.16 -4.29 12.82
CA ARG A 302 -11.26 -4.10 14.28
C ARG A 302 -11.54 -5.42 15.00
N ALA A 303 -12.38 -6.30 14.44
CA ALA A 303 -12.66 -7.61 15.00
C ALA A 303 -11.43 -8.53 14.94
N TYR A 304 -10.74 -8.55 13.79
CA TYR A 304 -9.47 -9.27 13.60
C TYR A 304 -8.43 -8.81 14.62
N ALA A 305 -8.22 -7.50 14.75
CA ALA A 305 -7.24 -6.93 15.67
C ALA A 305 -7.46 -7.39 17.12
N LYS A 306 -8.73 -7.40 17.57
CA LYS A 306 -9.10 -7.88 18.90
C LYS A 306 -8.91 -9.38 19.05
N ALA A 307 -9.33 -10.18 18.07
CA ALA A 307 -9.21 -11.63 18.10
C ALA A 307 -7.75 -12.09 18.14
N HIS A 308 -6.88 -11.41 17.40
CA HIS A 308 -5.44 -11.71 17.30
C HIS A 308 -4.58 -10.93 18.31
N LYS A 309 -5.19 -10.11 19.16
CA LYS A 309 -4.50 -9.32 20.21
C LYS A 309 -3.37 -8.45 19.63
N LEU A 310 -3.65 -7.79 18.51
CA LEU A 310 -2.70 -6.87 17.90
C LEU A 310 -2.37 -5.72 18.87
N PRO A 311 -1.15 -5.13 18.79
CA PRO A 311 -0.83 -3.94 19.55
C PRO A 311 -1.86 -2.83 19.32
N ASN A 312 -2.35 -2.22 20.40
CA ASN A 312 -3.36 -1.15 20.36
C ASN A 312 -4.66 -1.56 19.62
N ALA A 313 -5.09 -2.81 19.77
CA ALA A 313 -6.29 -3.38 19.11
C ALA A 313 -7.57 -2.54 19.29
N ASP A 314 -7.73 -1.84 20.40
CA ASP A 314 -8.93 -1.03 20.67
C ASP A 314 -8.96 0.30 19.91
N THR A 315 -7.82 0.72 19.36
CA THR A 315 -7.65 1.99 18.64
C THR A 315 -7.07 1.75 17.25
N VAL A 316 -7.22 0.55 16.68
CA VAL A 316 -6.78 0.31 15.29
C VAL A 316 -7.62 1.11 14.31
N VAL A 317 -6.94 1.56 13.27
CA VAL A 317 -7.47 2.34 12.17
C VAL A 317 -7.17 1.62 10.85
N THR A 318 -7.88 1.97 9.80
CA THR A 318 -7.55 1.59 8.41
C THR A 318 -7.03 2.81 7.66
N ASN A 319 -6.26 2.58 6.60
CA ASN A 319 -5.74 3.65 5.75
C ASN A 319 -5.61 3.17 4.29
N ASP A 320 -5.21 4.06 3.39
CA ASP A 320 -5.15 3.77 1.96
C ASP A 320 -4.21 2.61 1.58
N PRO A 321 -2.98 2.50 2.09
CA PRO A 321 -2.13 1.35 1.80
C PRO A 321 -2.67 0.00 2.31
N MET A 322 -3.45 0.01 3.40
CA MET A 322 -4.17 -1.18 3.86
C MET A 322 -5.30 -1.55 2.88
N GLU A 323 -6.07 -0.59 2.40
CA GLU A 323 -7.08 -0.82 1.35
C GLU A 323 -6.44 -1.39 0.08
N ALA A 324 -5.33 -0.80 -0.37
CA ALA A 324 -4.59 -1.28 -1.54
C ALA A 324 -4.08 -2.71 -1.36
N THR A 325 -3.61 -3.07 -0.15
CA THR A 325 -3.19 -4.43 0.19
C THR A 325 -4.35 -5.42 0.12
N TYR A 326 -5.49 -5.06 0.72
CA TYR A 326 -6.72 -5.87 0.71
C TYR A 326 -7.23 -6.10 -0.72
N VAL A 327 -7.33 -5.03 -1.52
CA VAL A 327 -7.74 -5.08 -2.93
C VAL A 327 -6.77 -5.93 -3.75
N GLY A 328 -5.46 -5.73 -3.57
CA GLY A 328 -4.42 -6.47 -4.29
C GLY A 328 -4.49 -7.98 -4.05
N LEU A 329 -4.68 -8.41 -2.80
CA LEU A 329 -4.83 -9.83 -2.44
C LEU A 329 -6.06 -10.46 -3.09
N HIS A 330 -7.19 -9.76 -3.06
CA HIS A 330 -8.40 -10.24 -3.71
C HIS A 330 -8.28 -10.30 -5.23
N MET A 331 -7.71 -9.29 -5.88
CA MET A 331 -7.48 -9.31 -7.33
C MET A 331 -6.49 -10.42 -7.74
N TRP A 332 -5.41 -10.61 -6.97
CA TRP A 332 -4.50 -11.73 -7.21
C TRP A 332 -5.22 -13.08 -7.12
N ALA A 333 -6.03 -13.30 -6.07
CA ALA A 333 -6.81 -14.52 -5.93
C ALA A 333 -7.78 -14.72 -7.12
N GLN A 334 -8.48 -13.66 -7.55
CA GLN A 334 -9.35 -13.70 -8.74
C GLN A 334 -8.56 -14.05 -10.01
N ALA A 335 -7.34 -13.53 -10.17
CA ALA A 335 -6.47 -13.85 -11.30
C ALA A 335 -6.02 -15.30 -11.31
N VAL A 336 -5.64 -15.83 -10.16
CA VAL A 336 -5.24 -17.24 -10.01
C VAL A 336 -6.42 -18.17 -10.33
N GLU A 337 -7.63 -17.85 -9.85
CA GLU A 337 -8.86 -18.58 -10.19
C GLU A 337 -9.13 -18.54 -11.70
N LYS A 338 -9.07 -17.35 -12.31
CA LYS A 338 -9.28 -17.16 -13.75
C LYS A 338 -8.22 -17.89 -14.59
N ALA A 339 -6.97 -17.90 -14.15
CA ALA A 339 -5.86 -18.57 -14.83
C ALA A 339 -5.84 -20.09 -14.59
N GLY A 340 -6.48 -20.57 -13.52
CA GLY A 340 -6.42 -21.96 -13.07
C GLY A 340 -5.03 -22.38 -12.55
N THR A 341 -4.15 -21.43 -12.22
CA THR A 341 -2.77 -21.69 -11.79
C THR A 341 -2.15 -20.47 -11.11
N THR A 342 -1.10 -20.69 -10.31
CA THR A 342 -0.25 -19.65 -9.72
C THR A 342 0.96 -19.29 -10.59
N ASP A 343 1.04 -19.80 -11.82
CA ASP A 343 2.08 -19.45 -12.78
C ASP A 343 2.06 -17.94 -13.09
N VAL A 344 3.19 -17.27 -12.89
CA VAL A 344 3.28 -15.80 -12.89
C VAL A 344 2.85 -15.18 -14.22
N ASP A 345 3.24 -15.77 -15.35
CA ASP A 345 2.92 -15.20 -16.66
C ASP A 345 1.42 -15.32 -16.96
N LYS A 346 0.81 -16.46 -16.63
CA LYS A 346 -0.65 -16.65 -16.77
C LYS A 346 -1.46 -15.78 -15.81
N VAL A 347 -1.00 -15.63 -14.56
CA VAL A 347 -1.65 -14.74 -13.58
C VAL A 347 -1.56 -13.29 -14.06
N ARG A 348 -0.41 -12.87 -14.62
CA ARG A 348 -0.22 -11.53 -15.19
C ARG A 348 -1.21 -11.24 -16.31
N GLU A 349 -1.37 -12.16 -17.25
CA GLU A 349 -2.38 -12.04 -18.32
C GLU A 349 -3.81 -11.98 -17.74
N ALA A 350 -4.10 -12.79 -16.72
CA ALA A 350 -5.42 -12.85 -16.11
C ALA A 350 -5.79 -11.56 -15.34
N MET A 351 -4.81 -10.81 -14.82
CA MET A 351 -5.00 -9.56 -14.09
C MET A 351 -5.56 -8.41 -14.94
N ALA A 352 -5.27 -8.40 -16.25
CA ALA A 352 -5.69 -7.32 -17.13
C ALA A 352 -7.21 -7.14 -17.13
N GLY A 353 -7.66 -5.92 -16.78
CA GLY A 353 -9.07 -5.54 -16.78
C GLY A 353 -9.91 -6.13 -15.63
N GLN A 354 -9.29 -6.75 -14.62
CA GLN A 354 -10.03 -7.15 -13.42
C GLN A 354 -10.57 -5.95 -12.66
N SER A 355 -11.70 -6.15 -11.99
CA SER A 355 -12.35 -5.13 -11.20
C SER A 355 -12.69 -5.60 -9.80
N PHE A 356 -12.72 -4.66 -8.85
CA PHE A 356 -13.02 -4.93 -7.46
C PHE A 356 -13.82 -3.78 -6.85
N ALA A 357 -14.97 -4.06 -6.23
CA ALA A 357 -15.72 -3.09 -5.46
C ALA A 357 -15.03 -2.85 -4.12
N ALA A 358 -14.35 -1.71 -3.99
CA ALA A 358 -13.41 -1.46 -2.92
C ALA A 358 -14.01 -0.70 -1.73
N PRO A 359 -13.39 -0.76 -0.54
CA PRO A 359 -13.79 0.04 0.62
C PRO A 359 -13.89 1.55 0.35
N SER A 360 -13.11 2.09 -0.61
CA SER A 360 -13.23 3.48 -1.07
C SER A 360 -14.59 3.88 -1.63
N GLY A 361 -15.50 2.92 -1.86
CA GLY A 361 -16.82 3.16 -2.47
C GLY A 361 -16.80 3.13 -3.99
N PHE A 362 -15.62 3.00 -4.59
CA PHE A 362 -15.41 2.91 -6.03
C PHE A 362 -15.21 1.46 -6.48
N THR A 363 -15.50 1.20 -7.75
CA THR A 363 -15.02 -0.02 -8.42
C THR A 363 -13.66 0.26 -9.03
N LEU A 364 -12.61 -0.33 -8.46
CA LEU A 364 -11.25 -0.18 -8.93
C LEU A 364 -10.99 -1.18 -10.06
N THR A 365 -10.20 -0.78 -11.06
CA THR A 365 -9.88 -1.62 -12.22
C THR A 365 -8.38 -1.74 -12.40
N MET A 366 -7.87 -2.95 -12.53
CA MET A 366 -6.49 -3.19 -12.93
C MET A 366 -6.33 -2.84 -14.40
N ASP A 367 -5.47 -1.86 -14.71
CA ASP A 367 -5.25 -1.41 -16.06
C ASP A 367 -4.76 -2.57 -16.94
N ALA A 368 -5.37 -2.72 -18.11
CA ALA A 368 -5.07 -3.80 -19.03
C ALA A 368 -3.67 -3.69 -19.68
N THR A 369 -3.01 -2.54 -19.56
CA THR A 369 -1.80 -2.22 -20.30
C THR A 369 -0.62 -1.89 -19.41
N ASN A 370 -0.81 -1.22 -18.26
CA ASN A 370 0.32 -0.69 -17.49
C ASN A 370 0.44 -1.22 -16.06
N HIS A 371 -0.33 -2.26 -15.69
CA HIS A 371 -0.27 -2.90 -14.37
C HIS A 371 -0.56 -1.98 -13.16
N HIS A 372 -1.15 -0.82 -13.38
CA HIS A 372 -1.58 0.08 -12.31
C HIS A 372 -3.08 -0.01 -12.08
N LEU A 373 -3.48 0.23 -10.84
CA LEU A 373 -4.88 0.31 -10.48
C LEU A 373 -5.47 1.69 -10.84
N HIS A 374 -6.66 1.72 -11.42
CA HIS A 374 -7.45 2.96 -11.56
C HIS A 374 -8.02 3.29 -10.18
N LYS A 375 -7.68 4.46 -9.63
CA LYS A 375 -8.01 4.85 -8.25
C LYS A 375 -8.63 6.25 -8.20
N PRO A 376 -9.63 6.50 -7.33
CA PRO A 376 -10.14 7.84 -7.10
C PRO A 376 -9.08 8.69 -6.40
N VAL A 377 -9.20 10.01 -6.41
CA VAL A 377 -8.36 10.88 -5.58
C VAL A 377 -9.24 11.56 -4.56
N MET A 378 -8.80 11.57 -3.30
CA MET A 378 -9.49 12.19 -2.17
C MET A 378 -8.52 13.13 -1.45
N ILE A 379 -8.99 14.32 -1.11
CA ILE A 379 -8.31 15.24 -0.20
C ILE A 379 -9.07 15.23 1.12
N GLY A 380 -8.38 14.81 2.18
CA GLY A 380 -8.92 14.74 3.53
C GLY A 380 -8.34 15.85 4.39
N GLU A 381 -9.19 16.50 5.17
CA GLU A 381 -8.82 17.46 6.21
C GLU A 381 -8.72 16.75 7.56
N ILE A 382 -7.60 16.94 8.27
CA ILE A 382 -7.36 16.33 9.58
C ILE A 382 -8.38 16.84 10.61
N GLU A 383 -9.00 15.91 11.32
CA GLU A 383 -9.87 16.15 12.46
C GLU A 383 -9.13 15.98 13.81
N ASP A 384 -9.72 16.50 14.89
CA ASP A 384 -9.12 16.47 16.24
C ASP A 384 -9.06 15.08 16.87
N ASN A 385 -9.71 14.11 16.26
CA ASN A 385 -9.72 12.70 16.63
C ASN A 385 -8.68 11.86 15.84
N GLY A 386 -7.93 12.48 14.93
CA GLY A 386 -6.94 11.80 14.07
C GLY A 386 -7.51 11.06 12.86
N GLN A 387 -8.78 11.31 12.53
CA GLN A 387 -9.41 10.91 11.27
C GLN A 387 -9.35 12.06 10.26
N PHE A 388 -9.88 11.81 9.08
CA PHE A 388 -9.96 12.79 8.00
C PHE A 388 -11.41 13.03 7.58
N ASN A 389 -11.79 14.29 7.40
CA ASN A 389 -13.00 14.65 6.69
C ASN A 389 -12.68 14.82 5.20
N VAL A 390 -13.35 14.09 4.31
CA VAL A 390 -13.12 14.23 2.86
C VAL A 390 -13.71 15.54 2.37
N VAL A 391 -12.86 16.51 2.01
CA VAL A 391 -13.25 17.84 1.57
C VAL A 391 -13.33 17.98 0.05
N TRP A 392 -12.68 17.07 -0.68
CA TRP A 392 -12.73 17.00 -2.13
C TRP A 392 -12.45 15.58 -2.60
N GLN A 393 -13.09 15.14 -3.67
CA GLN A 393 -12.75 13.89 -4.34
C GLN A 393 -13.08 13.93 -5.84
N THR A 394 -12.49 13.02 -6.60
CA THR A 394 -12.86 12.78 -8.01
C THR A 394 -14.21 12.06 -8.13
N ASP A 395 -14.96 12.35 -9.18
CA ASP A 395 -16.24 11.68 -9.47
C ASP A 395 -16.07 10.20 -9.88
N GLU A 396 -14.95 9.86 -10.52
CA GLU A 396 -14.66 8.53 -11.05
C GLU A 396 -13.18 8.17 -10.81
N PRO A 397 -12.81 6.88 -10.80
CA PRO A 397 -11.42 6.47 -10.69
C PRO A 397 -10.57 7.02 -11.83
N VAL A 398 -9.40 7.56 -11.50
CA VAL A 398 -8.46 8.10 -12.46
C VAL A 398 -7.56 6.97 -12.95
N ARG A 399 -7.38 6.83 -14.26
CA ARG A 399 -6.38 5.93 -14.85
C ARG A 399 -4.98 6.42 -14.51
N ALA A 400 -4.10 5.54 -14.04
CA ALA A 400 -2.71 5.88 -13.76
C ALA A 400 -1.94 6.30 -15.02
N GLN A 401 -1.12 7.33 -14.89
CA GLN A 401 -0.14 7.78 -15.88
C GLN A 401 1.25 7.66 -15.26
N PRO A 402 1.88 6.48 -15.33
CA PRO A 402 3.17 6.23 -14.70
C PRO A 402 4.27 7.12 -15.30
N TRP A 403 4.23 7.39 -16.60
CA TRP A 403 5.11 8.34 -17.26
C TRP A 403 4.51 9.73 -17.21
N SER A 404 5.07 10.62 -16.37
CA SER A 404 4.55 11.97 -16.24
C SER A 404 4.71 12.76 -17.54
N PRO A 405 3.65 13.43 -18.05
CA PRO A 405 3.76 14.25 -19.27
C PRO A 405 4.56 15.54 -19.06
N PHE A 406 4.90 15.87 -17.80
CA PHE A 406 5.70 17.06 -17.45
C PHE A 406 7.21 16.78 -17.47
N ILE A 407 7.61 15.52 -17.64
CA ILE A 407 9.01 15.13 -17.75
C ILE A 407 9.38 14.93 -19.22
N ALA A 408 10.37 15.70 -19.69
CA ALA A 408 10.81 15.64 -21.07
C ALA A 408 11.27 14.22 -21.47
N GLY A 409 10.75 13.71 -22.59
CA GLY A 409 11.08 12.40 -23.15
C GLY A 409 10.13 11.27 -22.74
N ASN A 410 9.22 11.50 -21.80
CA ASN A 410 8.24 10.51 -21.37
C ASN A 410 7.16 10.23 -22.42
N ASP A 411 6.91 11.17 -23.32
CA ASP A 411 6.06 11.00 -24.50
C ASP A 411 6.48 9.83 -25.41
N LYS A 412 7.74 9.39 -25.31
CA LYS A 412 8.31 8.30 -26.10
C LYS A 412 8.37 6.97 -25.35
N LYS A 413 7.97 6.95 -24.07
CA LYS A 413 7.99 5.74 -23.24
C LYS A 413 6.76 4.88 -23.54
N SER A 414 6.97 3.57 -23.52
CA SER A 414 5.88 2.61 -23.67
C SER A 414 5.00 2.61 -22.42
N ASP A 415 3.68 2.69 -22.58
CA ASP A 415 2.70 2.49 -21.50
C ASP A 415 2.40 0.99 -21.28
N GLN A 416 3.41 0.15 -21.52
CA GLN A 416 3.37 -1.30 -21.34
C GLN A 416 4.59 -1.72 -20.53
N PRO A 417 4.45 -2.68 -19.60
CA PRO A 417 5.55 -3.23 -18.84
C PRO A 417 6.64 -3.78 -19.73
N VAL A 418 7.86 -3.31 -19.50
CA VAL A 418 9.07 -3.83 -20.12
C VAL A 418 10.02 -4.17 -18.98
N LYS A 419 10.72 -5.31 -19.06
CA LYS A 419 11.76 -5.60 -18.06
C LYS A 419 12.77 -4.46 -18.03
N THR A 420 13.24 -4.10 -16.84
CA THR A 420 14.34 -3.15 -16.72
C THR A 420 15.54 -3.69 -17.51
N ALA A 421 16.12 -2.87 -18.38
CA ALA A 421 17.30 -3.30 -19.13
C ALA A 421 18.41 -3.64 -18.13
N SER A 422 18.93 -4.87 -18.19
CA SER A 422 20.12 -5.26 -17.43
C SER A 422 21.28 -4.37 -17.89
N ASN A 423 21.71 -3.41 -17.07
CA ASN A 423 22.95 -2.67 -17.30
C ASN A 423 24.17 -3.56 -17.01
#